data_AF-A0A377N6Y9-F1
#
_entry.id   AF-A0A377N6Y9-F1
#
_cell.length_a   1.000
_cell.length_b   1.000
_cell.length_c   1.000
_cell.angle_alpha   90.00
_cell.angle_beta   90.00
_cell.angle_gamma   90.00
#
_symmetry.space_group_name_H-M   'P 1'
#
loop_
_entity.id
_entity.type
_entity.pdbx_description
1 polymer ?
#
loop_
_entity_poly.entity_id
_entity_poly.type
_entity_poly.pdbx_seq_one_letter_code
_entity_poly.pdbx_strand_id
1 'polypeptide(L)' 'MQLAITDGVEVFGYTPWSALDLISTHQGCSKRYGLIYVNRDEFDLKDLKRIRKLSSYWYADVIKNNAL' A
#
# COMPACT_ATOMS: atom_id res chain seq x y z
N MET A 1 7.79 13.94 -3.93
CA MET A 1 6.82 14.78 -3.19
C MET A 1 7.52 15.94 -2.50
N GLN A 2 8.45 15.70 -1.58
CA GLN A 2 9.17 16.78 -0.87
C GLN A 2 9.82 17.82 -1.80
N LEU A 3 10.51 17.37 -2.85
CA LEU A 3 11.12 18.28 -3.84
C LEU A 3 10.08 19.18 -4.51
N ALA A 4 8.99 18.61 -5.02
CA ALA A 4 7.90 19.39 -5.65
C ALA A 4 7.24 20.38 -4.68
N ILE A 5 7.04 20.00 -3.41
CA ILE A 5 6.55 20.92 -2.37
C ILE A 5 7.55 22.06 -2.16
N THR A 6 8.85 21.75 -2.14
CA THR A 6 9.92 22.75 -2.00
C THR A 6 9.95 23.71 -3.19
N ASP A 7 9.63 23.22 -4.39
CA ASP A 7 9.51 24.01 -5.62
C ASP A 7 8.21 24.84 -5.70
N GLY A 8 7.36 24.81 -4.65
CA GLY A 8 6.15 25.63 -4.54
C GLY A 8 4.85 24.96 -5.02
N VAL A 9 4.87 23.67 -5.36
CA VAL A 9 3.66 22.93 -5.72
C VAL A 9 2.83 22.62 -4.48
N GLU A 10 1.55 22.98 -4.49
CA GLU A 10 0.61 22.60 -3.44
C GLU A 10 0.21 21.12 -3.56
N VAL A 11 0.74 20.28 -2.66
CA VAL A 11 0.39 18.86 -2.57
C VAL A 11 -0.48 18.62 -1.35
N PHE A 12 -1.77 18.34 -1.58
CA PHE A 12 -2.74 18.08 -0.52
C PHE A 12 -2.50 16.75 0.22
N GLY A 13 -1.96 15.73 -0.47
CA GLY A 13 -1.70 14.44 0.15
C GLY A 13 -1.19 13.37 -0.81
N TYR A 14 -0.92 12.19 -0.24
CA TYR A 14 -0.46 11.02 -0.97
C TYR A 14 -1.16 9.75 -0.48
N THR A 15 -1.80 9.02 -1.38
CA THR A 15 -2.51 7.77 -1.10
C THR A 15 -1.82 6.60 -1.80
N PRO A 16 -1.04 5.77 -1.10
CA PRO A 16 -0.32 4.67 -1.73
C PRO A 16 -1.28 3.61 -2.27
N TRP A 17 -1.00 3.12 -3.47
CA TRP A 17 -1.71 1.99 -4.05
C TRP A 17 -1.00 0.69 -3.66
N SER A 18 -1.53 -0.14 -2.77
CA SER A 18 -2.83 -0.06 -2.10
C SER A 18 -2.69 -0.34 -0.59
N ALA A 19 -3.76 -0.10 0.17
CA ALA A 19 -3.76 -0.46 1.59
C ALA A 19 -3.74 -2.00 1.79
N LEU A 20 -4.57 -2.72 1.02
CA LEU A 20 -4.69 -4.18 1.05
C LEU A 20 -4.32 -4.76 -0.31
N ASP A 21 -3.81 -5.99 -0.33
CA ASP A 21 -3.74 -6.77 -1.58
C ASP A 21 -5.14 -6.91 -2.17
N LEU A 22 -5.22 -6.80 -3.49
CA LEU A 22 -6.46 -6.75 -4.26
C LEU A 22 -6.32 -7.52 -5.57
N ILE A 23 -7.44 -7.75 -6.25
CA ILE A 23 -7.46 -8.32 -7.59
C ILE A 23 -7.19 -7.18 -8.58
N SER A 24 -6.12 -7.31 -9.36
CA SER A 24 -5.79 -6.33 -10.40
C SER A 24 -6.72 -6.47 -11.60
N THR A 25 -6.79 -5.41 -12.41
CA THR A 25 -7.65 -5.36 -13.59
C THR A 25 -7.23 -6.33 -14.71
N HIS A 26 -5.95 -6.73 -14.77
CA HIS A 26 -5.41 -7.50 -15.90
C HIS A 26 -4.46 -8.65 -15.53
N GLN A 27 -4.09 -8.82 -14.25
CA GLN A 27 -3.03 -9.74 -13.80
C GLN A 27 -3.45 -10.58 -12.59
N GLY A 28 -4.75 -10.65 -12.29
CA GLY A 28 -5.25 -11.37 -11.13
C GLY A 28 -4.75 -10.82 -9.80
N CYS A 29 -4.60 -11.67 -8.79
CA CYS A 29 -4.19 -11.30 -7.43
C CYS A 29 -2.73 -11.66 -7.10
N SER A 30 -2.04 -12.38 -7.99
CA SER A 30 -0.64 -12.80 -7.80
C SER A 30 0.32 -11.60 -7.70
N LYS A 31 0.06 -10.54 -8.48
CA LYS A 31 0.78 -9.26 -8.34
C LYS A 31 0.17 -8.44 -7.19
N ARG A 32 0.95 -8.25 -6.14
CA ARG A 32 0.51 -7.70 -4.85
C ARG A 32 0.97 -6.24 -4.67
N TYR A 33 0.06 -5.36 -4.26
CA TYR A 33 0.31 -3.93 -4.07
C TYR A 33 0.11 -3.47 -2.61
N GLY A 34 -0.55 -4.29 -1.79
CA GLY A 34 -1.00 -3.91 -0.46
C GLY A 34 0.15 -3.63 0.50
N LEU A 35 -0.03 -2.70 1.43
CA LEU A 35 0.71 -2.68 2.70
C LEU A 35 0.32 -3.88 3.57
N ILE A 36 -0.91 -4.36 3.42
CA ILE A 36 -1.46 -5.53 4.11
C ILE A 36 -1.66 -6.65 3.10
N TYR A 37 -0.99 -7.78 3.34
CA TYR A 37 -1.19 -9.01 2.59
C TYR A 37 -2.56 -9.61 2.88
N VAL A 38 -3.20 -10.17 1.85
CA VAL A 38 -4.43 -10.97 1.99
C VAL A 38 -4.12 -12.40 1.56
N ASN A 39 -4.37 -13.36 2.46
CA ASN A 39 -4.13 -14.77 2.23
C ASN A 39 -5.17 -15.37 1.30
N ARG A 40 -4.87 -15.34 0.02
CA ARG A 40 -5.59 -15.98 -1.08
C ARG A 40 -4.66 -16.15 -2.28
N ASP A 41 -5.09 -17.01 -3.18
CA ASP A 41 -4.54 -17.16 -4.52
C ASP A 41 -5.61 -16.84 -5.58
N GLU A 42 -5.30 -17.10 -6.84
CA GLU A 42 -6.16 -16.74 -7.98
C GLU A 42 -7.49 -17.50 -7.94
N PHE A 43 -7.41 -18.81 -7.70
CA PHE A 43 -8.56 -19.73 -7.74
C PHE A 43 -8.84 -20.41 -6.40
N ASP A 44 -8.16 -19.99 -5.33
CA ASP A 44 -8.38 -20.47 -3.95
C ASP A 44 -8.45 -19.27 -3.01
N LEU A 45 -9.57 -19.14 -2.28
CA LEU A 45 -9.78 -18.07 -1.32
C LEU A 45 -8.97 -18.25 -0.03
N LYS A 46 -8.48 -19.47 0.27
CA LYS A 46 -7.84 -19.81 1.55
C LYS A 46 -8.70 -19.33 2.73
N ASP A 47 -8.09 -18.68 3.72
CA ASP A 47 -8.77 -18.13 4.91
C ASP A 47 -8.99 -16.60 4.84
N LEU A 48 -8.54 -15.95 3.76
CA LEU A 48 -8.57 -14.50 3.58
C LEU A 48 -7.94 -13.70 4.74
N LYS A 49 -7.04 -14.29 5.53
CA LYS A 49 -6.41 -13.61 6.66
C LYS A 49 -5.62 -12.39 6.18
N ARG A 50 -5.71 -11.31 6.95
CA ARG A 50 -4.95 -10.07 6.72
C ARG A 50 -3.66 -10.11 7.52
N ILE A 51 -2.54 -9.88 6.85
CA ILE A 51 -1.20 -9.96 7.44
C ILE A 51 -0.46 -8.67 7.11
N ARG A 52 -0.05 -7.90 8.13
CA ARG A 52 0.73 -6.68 7.90
C ARG A 52 2.09 -7.03 7.32
N LYS A 53 2.45 -6.43 6.18
CA LYS A 53 3.79 -6.54 5.61
C LYS A 53 4.75 -5.59 6.34
N LEU A 54 6.06 -5.76 6.13
CA LEU A 54 7.07 -4.83 6.65
C LEU A 54 6.80 -3.38 6.21
N SER A 55 6.35 -3.19 4.97
CA SER A 55 5.97 -1.87 4.45
C SER A 55 4.82 -1.22 5.22
N SER A 56 3.92 -1.99 5.85
CA SER A 56 2.86 -1.42 6.70
C SER A 56 3.42 -0.76 7.95
N TYR A 57 4.47 -1.32 8.54
CA TYR A 57 5.10 -0.73 9.73
C TYR A 57 5.93 0.49 9.33
N TRP A 58 6.73 0.37 8.27
CA TRP A 58 7.47 1.51 7.71
C TRP A 58 6.54 2.68 7.37
N TYR A 59 5.42 2.43 6.68
CA TYR A 59 4.50 3.50 6.30
C TYR A 59 3.76 4.10 7.50
N ALA A 60 3.52 3.31 8.56
CA ALA A 60 3.00 3.83 9.82
C ALA A 60 3.99 4.81 10.48
N ASP A 61 5.29 4.49 10.46
CA ASP A 61 6.32 5.40 10.96
C ASP A 61 6.44 6.67 10.10
N VAL A 62 6.37 6.55 8.77
CA VAL A 62 6.32 7.69 7.86
C VAL A 62 5.15 8.62 8.20
N ILE A 63 3.94 8.10 8.39
CA ILE A 63 2.78 8.91 8.79
C ILE A 63 3.01 9.54 10.16
N LYS A 64 3.47 8.76 11.14
CA LYS A 64 3.70 9.22 12.52
C LYS A 64 4.67 10.39 12.58
N ASN A 65 5.71 10.38 11.74
CA ASN A 65 6.71 11.43 11.67
C ASN A 65 6.37 12.51 10.64
N ASN A 66 5.19 12.48 10.00
CA ASN A 66 4.84 13.38 8.90
C ASN A 66 5.92 13.42 7.80
N ALA A 67 6.44 12.23 7.47
CA ALA A 67 7.53 11.99 6.51
C ALA A 67 8.91 12.62 6.87
N LEU A 68 9.16 12.87 8.17
CA LEU A 68 10.48 13.25 8.72
C LEU A 68 11.32 12.04 9.13
#